data_AF-A0A549T7Q3-F1
#
_entry.id   AF-A0A549T7Q3-F1
#
_cell.length_a   1.000
_cell.length_b   1.000
_cell.length_c   1.000
_cell.angle_alpha   90.00
_cell.angle_beta   90.00
_cell.angle_gamma   90.00
#
_symmetry.space_group_name_H-M   'P 1'
#
loop_
_entity.id
_entity.type
_entity.pdbx_description
1 polymer ?
#
loop_
_entity_poly.entity_id
_entity_poly.type
_entity_poly.pdbx_seq_one_letter_code
_entity_poly.pdbx_strand_id
1 'polypeptide(L)'
;MRLTKRTSFAAAAIASMSLLASAPAHAAAGCGHASWYALGSRTASGEKMSASQLTAAHKSLGFGTKLKVTNKRNGKSVIVRVNDRGPFIKGRVLDLSKAAAQNIGMVAAGTAQVCYEVVG
;
A
#
# COMPACT_ATOMS: atom_id res chain seq x y z
N MET A 1 -27.40 71.08 31.18
CA MET A 1 -26.30 70.13 31.47
C MET A 1 -26.90 68.76 31.73
N ARG A 2 -26.98 67.89 30.71
CA ARG A 2 -27.48 66.51 30.81
C ARG A 2 -26.51 65.59 30.07
N LEU A 3 -25.91 64.67 30.82
CA LEU A 3 -24.78 63.83 30.43
C LEU A 3 -25.30 62.55 29.75
N THR A 4 -25.16 62.44 28.43
CA THR A 4 -25.50 61.20 27.70
C THR A 4 -24.32 60.23 27.74
N LYS A 5 -24.46 59.14 28.52
CA LYS A 5 -23.54 58.00 28.48
C LYS A 5 -23.72 57.25 27.15
N ARG A 6 -22.68 57.22 26.33
CA ARG A 6 -22.61 56.37 25.13
C ARG A 6 -21.93 55.06 25.53
N THR A 7 -22.71 53.99 25.61
CA THR A 7 -22.22 52.62 25.78
C THR A 7 -21.73 52.10 24.44
N SER A 8 -20.42 51.98 24.26
CA SER A 8 -19.83 51.29 23.11
C SER A 8 -19.90 49.78 23.33
N PHE A 9 -20.73 49.08 22.56
CA PHE A 9 -20.67 47.62 22.47
C PHE A 9 -19.56 47.23 21.48
N ALA A 10 -18.47 46.66 21.99
CA ALA A 10 -17.47 46.02 21.14
C ALA A 10 -17.97 44.63 20.74
N ALA A 11 -18.25 44.42 19.45
CA ALA A 11 -18.61 43.12 18.91
C ALA A 11 -17.37 42.22 18.83
N ALA A 12 -17.38 41.10 19.57
CA ALA A 12 -16.34 40.08 19.47
C ALA A 12 -16.52 39.28 18.18
N ALA A 13 -15.56 39.37 17.26
CA ALA A 13 -15.52 38.54 16.06
C ALA A 13 -15.05 37.12 16.43
N ILE A 14 -15.96 36.15 16.41
CA ILE A 14 -15.63 34.74 16.57
C ILE A 14 -15.12 34.24 15.22
N ALA A 15 -13.80 34.10 15.08
CA ALA A 15 -13.20 33.43 13.95
C ALA A 15 -13.47 31.92 14.06
N SER A 16 -14.40 31.41 13.26
CA SER A 16 -14.64 29.96 13.15
C SER A 16 -13.48 29.31 12.42
N MET A 17 -12.58 28.67 13.17
CA MET A 17 -11.51 27.84 12.62
C MET A 17 -12.11 26.51 12.16
N SER A 18 -12.36 26.36 10.86
CA SER A 18 -12.82 25.11 10.26
C SER A 18 -11.74 24.05 10.37
N LEU A 19 -11.92 23.07 11.26
CA LEU A 19 -11.10 21.86 11.32
C LEU A 19 -11.42 21.00 10.10
N LEU A 20 -10.56 21.04 9.09
CA LEU A 20 -10.55 20.05 8.01
C LEU A 20 -10.09 18.71 8.61
N ALA A 21 -11.05 17.83 8.92
CA ALA A 21 -10.76 16.45 9.28
C ALA A 21 -10.18 15.74 8.05
N SER A 22 -8.89 15.43 8.09
CA SER A 22 -8.22 14.57 7.12
C SER A 22 -8.74 13.15 7.26
N ALA A 23 -9.57 12.70 6.31
CA ALA A 23 -9.97 11.30 6.23
C ALA A 23 -8.72 10.42 6.05
N PRO A 24 -8.63 9.25 6.71
CA PRO A 24 -7.51 8.35 6.50
C PRO A 24 -7.47 7.96 5.03
N ALA A 25 -6.33 8.19 4.38
CA ALA A 25 -6.07 7.67 3.06
C ALA A 25 -6.29 6.15 3.13
N HIS A 26 -7.31 5.64 2.43
CA HIS A 26 -7.54 4.21 2.36
C HIS A 26 -6.29 3.57 1.77
N ALA A 27 -5.55 2.81 2.58
CA ALA A 27 -4.40 2.06 2.12
C ALA A 27 -4.83 1.20 0.93
N ALA A 28 -4.20 1.38 -0.22
CA ALA A 28 -4.56 0.62 -1.41
C ALA A 28 -4.45 -0.88 -1.10
N ALA A 29 -5.55 -1.61 -1.27
CA ALA A 29 -5.66 -3.01 -0.91
C ALA A 29 -6.33 -3.79 -2.04
N GLY A 30 -6.05 -5.09 -2.12
CA GLY A 30 -6.63 -5.95 -3.13
C GLY A 30 -6.43 -7.43 -2.80
N CYS A 31 -7.26 -8.28 -3.39
CA CYS A 31 -7.14 -9.73 -3.27
C CYS A 31 -7.20 -10.39 -4.65
N GLY A 32 -6.52 -11.53 -4.77
CA GLY A 32 -6.52 -12.33 -5.98
C GLY A 32 -5.38 -13.35 -5.98
N HIS A 33 -5.09 -13.96 -7.12
CA HIS A 33 -3.99 -14.90 -7.21
C HIS A 33 -2.64 -14.18 -7.20
N ALA A 34 -1.69 -14.72 -6.45
CA ALA A 34 -0.28 -14.43 -6.60
C ALA A 34 0.44 -15.61 -7.27
N SER A 35 1.51 -15.31 -7.99
CA SER A 35 2.52 -16.30 -8.39
C SER A 35 3.90 -15.91 -7.85
N TRP A 36 4.95 -16.63 -8.22
CA TRP A 36 6.31 -16.26 -7.85
C TRP A 36 7.31 -16.47 -8.99
N TYR A 37 8.42 -15.73 -8.93
CA TYR A 37 9.47 -15.76 -9.95
C TYR A 37 10.88 -15.71 -9.36
N ALA A 38 11.85 -16.17 -10.15
CA ALA A 38 13.28 -16.18 -9.86
C ALA A 38 14.08 -15.94 -11.14
N LEU A 39 13.67 -14.95 -11.92
CA LEU A 39 14.28 -14.63 -13.21
C LEU A 39 15.49 -13.74 -12.97
N GLY A 40 16.70 -14.15 -13.36
CA GLY A 40 17.93 -13.37 -13.17
C GLY A 40 18.05 -12.11 -14.04
N SER A 41 16.93 -11.57 -14.53
CA SER A 41 16.84 -10.41 -15.42
C SER A 41 16.79 -9.08 -14.65
N ARG A 42 16.76 -7.96 -15.38
CA ARG A 42 16.41 -6.66 -14.78
C ARG A 42 14.89 -6.56 -14.60
N THR A 43 14.49 -5.92 -13.51
CA THR A 43 13.10 -5.56 -13.21
C THR A 43 12.73 -4.23 -13.87
N ALA A 44 11.45 -3.90 -13.90
CA ALA A 44 10.96 -2.63 -14.44
C ALA A 44 11.40 -1.39 -13.63
N SER A 45 11.85 -1.53 -12.37
CA SER A 45 12.50 -0.42 -11.66
C SER A 45 13.94 -0.16 -12.11
N GLY A 46 14.52 -1.04 -12.93
CA GLY A 46 15.92 -1.00 -13.35
C GLY A 46 16.86 -1.81 -12.44
N GLU A 47 16.39 -2.27 -11.27
CA GLU A 47 17.16 -3.13 -10.37
C GLU A 47 17.36 -4.53 -10.98
N LYS A 48 18.51 -5.16 -10.68
CA LYS A 48 18.70 -6.59 -10.97
C LYS A 48 17.77 -7.39 -10.05
N MET A 49 17.01 -8.30 -10.63
CA MET A 49 16.14 -9.18 -9.86
C MET A 49 16.98 -10.05 -8.90
N SER A 50 16.51 -10.14 -7.66
CA SER A 50 17.06 -11.05 -6.67
C SER A 50 15.97 -11.96 -6.10
N ALA A 51 16.17 -13.27 -6.24
CA ALA A 51 15.26 -14.27 -5.69
C ALA A 51 15.28 -14.32 -4.16
N SER A 52 16.32 -13.77 -3.52
CA SER A 52 16.48 -13.74 -2.05
C SER A 52 15.90 -12.48 -1.39
N GLN A 53 15.60 -11.43 -2.16
CA GLN A 53 15.00 -10.20 -1.61
C GLN A 53 13.48 -10.33 -1.47
N LEU A 54 12.87 -9.56 -0.57
CA LEU A 54 11.42 -9.51 -0.37
C LEU A 54 10.80 -8.44 -1.27
N THR A 55 10.57 -8.80 -2.53
CA THR A 55 10.02 -7.88 -3.54
C THR A 55 8.83 -8.50 -4.29
N ALA A 56 8.10 -7.64 -5.00
CA ALA A 56 6.98 -8.06 -5.83
C ALA A 56 6.82 -7.19 -7.09
N ALA A 57 6.21 -7.78 -8.11
CA ALA A 57 5.64 -7.08 -9.26
C ALA A 57 4.20 -6.67 -8.97
N HIS A 58 3.85 -5.42 -9.27
CA HIS A 58 2.45 -4.94 -9.24
C HIS A 58 2.14 -4.07 -10.46
N LYS A 59 0.87 -4.09 -10.92
CA LYS A 59 0.45 -3.49 -12.20
C LYS A 59 0.67 -1.98 -12.25
N SER A 60 0.35 -1.29 -11.16
CA SER A 60 0.24 0.17 -11.14
C SER A 60 0.77 0.84 -9.88
N LEU A 61 1.18 0.08 -8.85
CA LEU A 61 1.67 0.69 -7.62
C LEU A 61 3.06 1.26 -7.86
N GLY A 62 3.38 2.37 -7.18
CA GLY A 62 4.68 3.00 -7.24
C GLY A 62 5.80 2.02 -6.89
N PHE A 63 6.95 2.14 -7.57
CA PHE A 63 8.13 1.43 -7.10
C PHE A 63 8.51 1.96 -5.72
N GLY A 64 8.93 1.07 -4.82
CA GLY A 64 9.20 1.39 -3.42
C GLY A 64 8.01 1.22 -2.48
N THR A 65 6.77 1.14 -3.00
CA THR A 65 5.59 0.86 -2.17
C THR A 65 5.78 -0.45 -1.40
N LYS A 66 5.56 -0.43 -0.09
CA LYS A 66 5.58 -1.63 0.74
C LYS A 66 4.17 -2.21 0.85
N LEU A 67 4.08 -3.53 0.74
CA LEU A 67 2.84 -4.28 0.83
C LEU A 67 2.95 -5.33 1.93
N LYS A 68 1.98 -5.40 2.85
CA LYS A 68 1.76 -6.62 3.64
C LYS A 68 0.95 -7.57 2.79
N VAL A 69 1.51 -8.73 2.45
CA VAL A 69 0.88 -9.77 1.62
C VAL A 69 0.56 -10.96 2.51
N THR A 70 -0.70 -11.37 2.54
CA THR A 70 -1.20 -12.47 3.35
C THR A 70 -1.73 -13.60 2.47
N ASN A 71 -1.22 -14.82 2.66
CA ASN A 71 -1.77 -16.01 2.02
C ASN A 71 -3.06 -16.44 2.73
N LYS A 72 -4.18 -16.43 1.99
CA LYS A 72 -5.51 -16.72 2.55
C LYS A 72 -5.65 -18.15 3.05
N ARG A 73 -4.87 -19.10 2.52
CA ARG A 73 -4.96 -20.51 2.89
C ARG A 73 -4.40 -20.79 4.29
N ASN A 74 -3.30 -20.14 4.65
CA ASN A 74 -2.53 -20.48 5.86
C ASN A 74 -2.35 -19.30 6.83
N GLY A 75 -2.84 -18.11 6.48
CA GLY A 75 -2.76 -16.90 7.31
C GLY A 75 -1.37 -16.28 7.41
N LYS A 76 -0.34 -16.87 6.79
CA LYS A 76 1.03 -16.33 6.83
C LYS A 76 1.12 -15.05 6.01
N SER A 77 1.88 -14.09 6.52
CA SER A 77 2.09 -12.80 5.87
C SER A 77 3.55 -12.40 5.76
N VAL A 78 3.88 -11.57 4.77
CA VAL A 78 5.20 -11.00 4.57
C VAL A 78 5.08 -9.56 4.06
N ILE A 79 6.02 -8.70 4.46
CA ILE A 79 6.15 -7.36 3.87
C ILE A 79 7.09 -7.43 2.67
N VAL A 80 6.64 -6.94 1.52
CA VAL A 80 7.44 -6.85 0.29
C VAL A 80 7.49 -5.42 -0.22
N ARG A 81 8.54 -5.10 -0.99
CA ARG A 81 8.64 -3.85 -1.73
C ARG A 81 8.29 -4.08 -3.20
N VAL A 82 7.46 -3.22 -3.78
CA VAL A 82 7.19 -3.23 -5.22
C VAL A 82 8.43 -2.72 -5.95
N ASN A 83 9.00 -3.53 -6.84
CA ASN A 83 10.13 -3.12 -7.70
C ASN A 83 9.97 -3.56 -9.16
N ASP A 84 8.83 -4.15 -9.51
CA ASP A 84 8.61 -4.65 -10.86
C ASP A 84 7.17 -4.43 -11.34
N ARG A 85 6.92 -4.69 -12.63
CA ARG A 85 5.63 -4.52 -13.29
C ARG A 85 5.02 -5.85 -13.71
N GLY A 86 3.69 -5.86 -13.76
CA GLY A 86 2.89 -7.07 -13.92
C GLY A 86 2.17 -7.42 -12.61
N PRO A 87 1.53 -8.59 -12.48
CA PRO A 87 1.35 -9.61 -13.52
C PRO A 87 0.42 -9.14 -14.64
N PHE A 88 0.77 -9.44 -15.90
CA PHE A 88 -0.08 -9.15 -17.07
C PHE A 88 -1.04 -10.30 -17.44
N ILE A 89 -1.25 -11.23 -16.51
CA ILE A 89 -2.22 -12.32 -16.65
C ILE A 89 -3.47 -11.97 -15.84
N LYS A 90 -4.65 -12.17 -16.44
CA LYS A 90 -5.95 -11.95 -15.78
C LYS A 90 -6.06 -12.78 -14.50
N GLY A 91 -6.69 -12.21 -13.48
CA GLY A 91 -6.91 -12.87 -12.18
C GLY A 91 -5.71 -12.87 -11.22
N ARG A 92 -4.51 -12.46 -11.66
CA ARG A 92 -3.35 -12.26 -10.77
C ARG A 92 -3.19 -10.81 -10.35
N VAL A 93 -2.82 -10.64 -9.09
CA VAL A 93 -2.63 -9.32 -8.45
C VAL A 93 -1.15 -9.04 -8.14
N LEU A 94 -0.35 -10.07 -7.88
CA LEU A 94 1.07 -9.95 -7.55
C LEU A 94 1.87 -11.10 -8.15
N ASP A 95 3.11 -10.82 -8.55
CA ASP A 95 4.14 -11.86 -8.70
C ASP A 95 5.21 -11.59 -7.62
N LEU A 96 5.43 -12.56 -6.74
CA LEU A 96 6.35 -12.44 -5.60
C LEU A 96 7.75 -12.93 -5.98
N SER A 97 8.78 -12.41 -5.33
CA SER A 97 10.08 -13.09 -5.34
C SER A 97 9.98 -14.49 -4.70
N LYS A 98 10.91 -15.38 -5.03
CA LYS A 98 10.99 -16.71 -4.41
C LYS A 98 11.05 -16.63 -2.88
N ALA A 99 11.85 -15.74 -2.30
CA ALA A 99 11.93 -15.56 -0.85
C ALA A 99 10.60 -15.11 -0.21
N ALA A 100 9.87 -14.17 -0.83
CA ALA A 100 8.57 -13.76 -0.34
C ALA A 100 7.54 -14.90 -0.41
N ALA A 101 7.55 -15.68 -1.50
CA ALA A 101 6.71 -16.86 -1.66
C ALA A 101 7.04 -17.98 -0.65
N GLN A 102 8.31 -18.14 -0.28
CA GLN A 102 8.73 -19.06 0.78
C GLN A 102 8.15 -18.64 2.14
N ASN A 103 8.23 -17.37 2.50
CA ASN A 103 7.72 -16.84 3.77
C ASN A 103 6.23 -17.11 3.96
N ILE A 104 5.42 -16.96 2.90
CA ILE A 104 3.97 -17.23 2.95
C ILE A 104 3.59 -18.65 2.55
N GLY A 105 4.57 -19.53 2.37
CA GLY A 105 4.37 -20.97 2.16
C GLY A 105 3.64 -21.33 0.88
N MET A 106 3.96 -20.67 -0.25
CA MET A 106 3.29 -20.91 -1.54
C MET A 106 4.18 -21.45 -2.66
N VAL A 107 5.47 -21.70 -2.40
CA VAL A 107 6.42 -22.15 -3.44
C VAL A 107 5.96 -23.45 -4.12
N ALA A 108 5.67 -24.49 -3.33
CA ALA A 108 5.29 -25.80 -3.84
C ALA A 108 3.97 -25.77 -4.65
N ALA A 109 3.05 -24.86 -4.30
CA ALA A 109 1.79 -24.70 -5.01
C ALA A 109 1.92 -23.87 -6.31
N GLY A 110 3.03 -23.14 -6.49
CA GLY A 110 3.26 -22.21 -7.61
C GLY A 110 2.44 -20.92 -7.53
N THR A 111 1.17 -21.02 -7.13
CA THR A 111 0.24 -19.90 -6.96
C THR A 111 -0.52 -20.00 -5.64
N ALA A 112 -1.03 -18.87 -5.14
CA ALA A 112 -1.88 -18.82 -3.97
C ALA A 112 -2.89 -17.69 -4.07
N GLN A 113 -4.04 -17.84 -3.42
CA GLN A 113 -4.95 -16.72 -3.17
C GLN A 113 -4.37 -15.86 -2.04
N VAL A 114 -4.14 -14.59 -2.32
CA VAL A 114 -3.57 -13.63 -1.38
C VAL A 114 -4.45 -12.39 -1.27
N CYS A 115 -4.34 -11.69 -0.15
CA CYS A 115 -4.72 -10.30 -0.03
C CYS A 115 -3.50 -9.46 0.30
N TYR A 116 -3.43 -8.24 -0.21
CA TYR A 116 -2.39 -7.29 0.10
C TYR A 116 -2.98 -5.95 0.53
N GLU A 117 -2.21 -5.21 1.31
CA GLU A 117 -2.48 -3.84 1.72
C GLU A 117 -1.17 -3.03 1.68
N VAL A 118 -1.25 -1.78 1.25
CA VAL A 118 -0.13 -0.84 1.36
C VAL A 118 0.15 -0.56 2.83
N VAL A 119 1.42 -0.68 3.23
CA VAL A 119 1.88 -0.35 4.58
C VAL A 119 2.90 0.79 4.50
N GLY A 120 2.72 1.79 5.37
CA GLY A 120 3.58 2.97 5.51
C GLY A 120 4.40 2.88 6.78
#